data_AF-A0A0K1EKV6-F1
#
_entry.id   AF-A0A0K1EKV6-F1
#
_cell.length_a   1.000
_cell.length_b   1.000
_cell.length_c   1.000
_cell.angle_alpha   90.00
_cell.angle_beta   90.00
_cell.angle_gamma   90.00
#
_symmetry.space_group_name_H-M   'P 1'
#
loop_
_entity.id
_entity.type
_entity.pdbx_description
1 polymer ?
#
loop_
_entity_poly.entity_id
_entity_poly.type
_entity_poly.pdbx_seq_one_letter_code
_entity_poly.pdbx_strand_id
1 'polypeptide(L)'
;MRFSTLISHLVPAAVALSVSLPAAAQSWTSSTLSIGRLDHGTAALPNGDVLVVGGYMDMTTESAEVVERYSTSTGAWSVDGTTQGDYHFMEVSVFSLPDGRLLAASMEEVMETYDPGAGVWTAHPAAFFFLSSSAVTQLANGDPFFVGGGMEFNDWGTTARFDVATDTLQTLTSLNTPRRGHTATLLADGRVLVTGGYYDDAGYLDSCEIYDPVANTWTFVAPMPGARFNHGAARLPDGRVLVTGGRFSGDTSTSLYDPSTDSWTAGPSMLTARWKHAVVTLSSGRLVVVGGGANVELFDPATETFIPLPSLSTPRGKNATYIPGKGLLVVSNDSSDFYALHQTAEGDPCVITEECASGTCDEGICVDESSGAGAGGPGGPPGGGGGCWLPFFDFSGAPGGAAVLLFAPGLFAWRRRRSEVGRRPQR
;
A
#
# COMPACT_ATOMS: atom_id res chain seq x y z
N MET A 1 -18.37 -56.09 44.67
CA MET A 1 -17.73 -54.87 44.11
C MET A 1 -17.71 -53.88 45.28
N ARG A 2 -16.58 -53.56 45.93
CA ARG A 2 -15.37 -52.84 45.47
C ARG A 2 -15.69 -51.48 44.83
N PHE A 3 -15.09 -50.35 45.23
CA PHE A 3 -14.58 -49.88 46.55
C PHE A 3 -14.41 -48.34 46.45
N SER A 4 -14.22 -47.62 47.55
CA SER A 4 -14.25 -46.13 47.57
C SER A 4 -12.87 -45.45 47.45
N THR A 5 -12.84 -44.34 46.69
CA THR A 5 -12.03 -43.10 46.86
C THR A 5 -10.48 -43.05 46.78
N LEU A 6 -10.03 -42.01 46.05
CA LEU A 6 -8.80 -41.19 46.18
C LEU A 6 -7.42 -41.64 45.58
N ILE A 7 -6.97 -40.85 44.59
CA ILE A 7 -5.62 -40.28 44.37
C ILE A 7 -4.44 -41.14 43.83
N SER A 8 -3.59 -40.44 43.03
CA SER A 8 -2.18 -40.69 42.64
C SER A 8 -1.83 -41.52 41.38
N HIS A 9 -1.17 -40.81 40.44
CA HIS A 9 -0.17 -41.20 39.40
C HIS A 9 -0.41 -42.45 38.53
N LEU A 10 -0.43 -42.34 37.19
CA LEU A 10 0.71 -41.99 36.33
C LEU A 10 0.31 -41.49 34.92
N VAL A 11 1.23 -40.79 34.25
CA VAL A 11 1.14 -40.26 32.86
C VAL A 11 2.43 -40.67 32.13
N PRO A 12 2.35 -41.26 30.92
CA PRO A 12 2.75 -40.54 29.69
C PRO A 12 1.96 -40.98 28.42
N ALA A 13 2.11 -40.37 27.23
CA ALA A 13 2.37 -38.98 26.82
C ALA A 13 2.35 -38.93 25.27
N ALA A 14 1.86 -37.84 24.66
CA ALA A 14 1.82 -37.60 23.20
C ALA A 14 1.01 -38.66 22.38
N VAL A 15 0.57 -38.39 21.14
CA VAL A 15 0.74 -37.21 20.29
C VAL A 15 -0.61 -36.50 20.10
N ALA A 16 -0.71 -35.26 20.59
CA ALA A 16 -1.61 -34.30 19.97
C ALA A 16 -0.86 -33.68 18.80
N LEU A 17 -1.48 -33.58 17.61
CA LEU A 17 -0.95 -32.72 16.56
C LEU A 17 -1.27 -31.27 16.93
N SER A 18 -0.47 -30.71 17.85
CA SER A 18 -0.30 -29.28 17.91
C SER A 18 0.35 -28.86 16.61
N VAL A 19 -0.43 -28.32 15.67
CA VAL A 19 0.10 -27.32 14.76
C VAL A 19 0.51 -26.17 15.65
N SER A 20 1.79 -26.15 16.02
CA SER A 20 2.40 -24.97 16.60
C SER A 20 2.23 -23.85 15.58
N LEU A 21 1.66 -22.73 16.02
CA LEU A 21 1.91 -21.45 15.35
C LEU A 21 3.44 -21.35 15.17
N PRO A 22 3.95 -20.92 14.01
CA PRO A 22 5.37 -20.63 13.87
C PRO A 22 5.78 -19.70 15.00
N ALA A 23 6.94 -19.97 15.60
CA ALA A 23 7.31 -19.35 16.87
C ALA A 23 7.36 -17.82 16.72
N ALA A 24 6.87 -17.09 17.73
CA ALA A 24 7.11 -15.67 17.95
C ALA A 24 7.28 -14.77 16.69
N ALA A 25 6.26 -14.72 15.83
CA ALA A 25 6.10 -13.69 14.80
C ALA A 25 6.45 -12.29 15.35
N GLN A 26 7.08 -11.44 14.52
CA GLN A 26 7.51 -10.10 14.97
C GLN A 26 6.33 -9.32 15.56
N SER A 27 6.47 -8.87 16.80
CA SER A 27 5.34 -8.33 17.58
C SER A 27 5.25 -6.81 17.46
N TRP A 28 4.02 -6.30 17.36
CA TRP A 28 3.74 -4.87 17.33
C TRP A 28 4.29 -4.17 18.59
N THR A 29 5.12 -3.15 18.39
CA THR A 29 5.63 -2.29 19.46
C THR A 29 4.68 -1.11 19.64
N SER A 30 3.89 -1.14 20.71
CA SER A 30 2.94 -0.07 21.03
C SER A 30 3.65 1.15 21.63
N SER A 31 3.24 2.35 21.22
CA SER A 31 3.74 3.63 21.75
C SER A 31 2.62 4.67 21.83
N THR A 32 2.69 5.59 22.80
CA THR A 32 1.65 6.59 23.11
C THR A 32 2.07 7.96 22.58
N LEU A 33 1.17 8.64 21.88
CA LEU A 33 1.38 9.99 21.34
C LEU A 33 1.35 11.03 22.48
N SER A 34 1.96 12.19 22.25
CA SER A 34 1.91 13.33 23.18
C SER A 34 0.50 13.93 23.20
N ILE A 35 -0.16 13.98 22.04
CA ILE A 35 -1.53 14.48 21.85
C ILE A 35 -2.35 13.44 21.08
N GLY A 36 -3.48 13.02 21.64
CA GLY A 36 -4.40 12.12 20.96
C GLY A 36 -5.10 12.79 19.78
N ARG A 37 -5.35 12.04 18.70
CA ARG A 37 -5.88 12.57 17.45
C ARG A 37 -6.57 11.51 16.57
N LEU A 38 -7.81 11.75 16.20
CA LEU A 38 -8.58 11.05 15.17
C LEU A 38 -8.46 11.76 13.82
N ASP A 39 -8.60 11.00 12.73
CA ASP A 39 -8.63 11.49 11.34
C ASP A 39 -7.50 12.47 10.96
N HIS A 40 -6.34 12.30 11.62
CA HIS A 40 -5.06 12.95 11.34
C HIS A 40 -4.41 12.38 10.07
N GLY A 41 -3.41 13.08 9.54
CA GLY A 41 -2.62 12.62 8.41
C GLY A 41 -1.25 12.08 8.85
N THR A 42 -0.69 11.12 8.09
CA THR A 42 0.60 10.49 8.40
C THR A 42 1.44 10.30 7.14
N ALA A 43 2.73 10.65 7.17
CA ALA A 43 3.65 10.37 6.06
C ALA A 43 5.07 10.06 6.53
N ALA A 44 5.77 9.20 5.77
CA ALA A 44 7.18 8.89 6.02
C ALA A 44 8.07 10.05 5.53
N LEU A 45 9.03 10.43 6.37
CA LEU A 45 10.06 11.42 6.09
C LEU A 45 11.26 10.76 5.37
N PRO A 46 12.11 11.51 4.65
CA PRO A 46 13.27 10.95 3.95
C PRO A 46 14.33 10.28 4.85
N ASN A 47 14.37 10.61 6.15
CA ASN A 47 15.19 9.91 7.15
C ASN A 47 14.54 8.61 7.67
N GLY A 48 13.32 8.30 7.21
CA GLY A 48 12.48 7.19 7.62
C GLY A 48 11.88 7.33 9.01
N ASP A 49 11.73 8.55 9.57
CA ASP A 49 10.77 8.79 10.65
C ASP A 49 9.36 9.02 10.08
N VAL A 50 8.33 9.10 10.92
CA VAL A 50 6.96 9.43 10.47
C VAL A 50 6.54 10.78 11.04
N LEU A 51 6.00 11.64 10.19
CA LEU A 51 5.33 12.88 10.60
C LEU A 51 3.83 12.63 10.69
N VAL A 52 3.20 13.19 11.74
CA VAL A 52 1.76 13.13 12.00
C VAL A 52 1.22 14.55 12.16
N VAL A 53 0.18 14.88 11.40
CA VAL A 53 -0.29 16.26 11.20
C VAL A 53 -1.79 16.35 11.49
N GLY A 54 -2.17 17.32 12.33
CA GLY A 54 -3.56 17.65 12.67
C GLY A 54 -4.38 16.48 13.19
N GLY A 55 -5.66 16.46 12.80
CA GLY A 55 -6.69 15.62 13.42
C GLY A 55 -7.22 16.24 14.71
N TYR A 56 -8.06 15.49 15.43
CA TYR A 56 -8.78 16.03 16.59
C TYR A 56 -9.13 14.98 17.66
N MET A 57 -9.37 15.42 18.90
CA MET A 57 -10.04 14.64 19.95
C MET A 57 -11.25 15.42 20.46
N ASP A 58 -11.04 16.70 20.71
CA ASP A 58 -12.04 17.75 20.76
C ASP A 58 -11.72 18.80 19.68
N MET A 59 -12.64 19.75 19.44
CA MET A 59 -12.46 20.81 18.44
C MET A 59 -11.60 21.96 19.02
N THR A 60 -10.36 21.65 19.43
CA THR A 60 -9.38 22.61 19.95
C THR A 60 -8.20 22.81 19.00
N THR A 61 -7.75 24.06 18.86
CA THR A 61 -6.62 24.45 17.99
C THR A 61 -5.35 23.66 18.26
N GLU A 62 -5.08 23.33 19.53
CA GLU A 62 -3.93 22.53 19.97
C GLU A 62 -3.88 21.13 19.30
N SER A 63 -5.02 20.49 19.03
CA SER A 63 -5.04 19.20 18.32
C SER A 63 -4.82 19.32 16.80
N ALA A 64 -5.37 20.39 16.19
CA ALA A 64 -5.33 20.61 14.75
C ALA A 64 -3.99 21.17 14.26
N GLU A 65 -3.36 22.07 15.01
CA GLU A 65 -2.12 22.76 14.59
C GLU A 65 -0.86 21.98 14.94
N VAL A 66 -0.85 21.19 16.03
CA VAL A 66 0.38 20.55 16.52
C VAL A 66 0.79 19.36 15.65
N VAL A 67 2.03 19.42 15.18
CA VAL A 67 2.71 18.37 14.42
C VAL A 67 3.53 17.50 15.37
N GLU A 68 3.41 16.18 15.25
CA GLU A 68 4.21 15.22 15.99
C GLU A 68 5.05 14.35 15.07
N ARG A 69 6.24 13.96 15.54
CA ARG A 69 7.16 13.07 14.85
C ARG A 69 7.37 11.80 15.67
N TYR A 70 7.25 10.64 15.01
CA TYR A 70 7.62 9.34 15.54
C TYR A 70 9.01 8.94 15.06
N SER A 71 9.95 8.78 15.99
CA SER A 71 11.30 8.33 15.70
C SER A 71 11.37 6.80 15.64
N THR A 72 11.53 6.26 14.43
CA THR A 72 11.55 4.80 14.20
C THR A 72 12.78 4.10 14.77
N SER A 73 13.87 4.84 15.01
CA SER A 73 15.10 4.32 15.63
C SER A 73 15.06 4.28 17.17
N THR A 74 14.05 4.89 17.79
CA THR A 74 13.93 4.99 19.26
C THR A 74 12.56 4.59 19.81
N GLY A 75 11.53 4.52 18.96
CA GLY A 75 10.14 4.28 19.36
C GLY A 75 9.45 5.47 20.04
N ALA A 76 10.13 6.63 20.11
CA ALA A 76 9.70 7.81 20.85
C ALA A 76 8.92 8.80 19.98
N TRP A 77 8.01 9.53 20.63
CA TRP A 77 7.26 10.65 20.07
C TRP A 77 7.87 11.99 20.50
N SER A 78 7.78 12.99 19.63
CA SER A 78 8.18 14.38 19.93
C SER A 78 7.32 15.37 19.13
N VAL A 79 6.93 16.48 19.77
CA VAL A 79 6.35 17.63 19.05
C VAL A 79 7.40 18.25 18.12
N ASP A 80 7.04 18.46 16.86
CA ASP A 80 7.90 18.89 15.76
C ASP A 80 7.53 20.28 15.23
N GLY A 81 6.78 21.04 16.03
CA GLY A 81 6.26 22.37 15.72
C GLY A 81 4.75 22.39 15.51
N THR A 82 4.28 23.42 14.80
CA THR A 82 2.89 23.58 14.36
C THR A 82 2.85 23.86 12.85
N THR A 83 1.69 23.64 12.23
CA THR A 83 1.38 24.15 10.89
C THR A 83 1.26 25.69 10.90
N GLN A 84 1.21 26.34 9.74
CA GLN A 84 1.06 27.80 9.64
C GLN A 84 -0.38 28.29 9.56
N GLY A 85 -1.28 27.46 9.06
CA GLY A 85 -2.70 27.72 8.99
C GLY A 85 -3.46 26.94 10.07
N ASP A 86 -4.44 27.64 10.62
CA ASP A 86 -5.49 27.13 11.47
C ASP A 86 -6.29 25.98 10.77
N TYR A 87 -7.00 25.16 11.54
CA TYR A 87 -8.07 24.25 11.04
C TYR A 87 -7.70 22.96 10.26
N HIS A 88 -6.56 22.31 10.51
CA HIS A 88 -6.36 20.89 10.13
C HIS A 88 -7.14 19.89 11.04
N PHE A 89 -8.45 20.10 11.25
CA PHE A 89 -9.25 19.33 12.21
C PHE A 89 -9.61 17.90 11.79
N MET A 90 -9.96 17.67 10.51
CA MET A 90 -10.55 16.38 10.08
C MET A 90 -10.07 15.92 8.70
N GLU A 91 -9.95 14.60 8.56
CA GLU A 91 -9.50 13.85 7.39
C GLU A 91 -8.25 14.42 6.72
N VAL A 92 -7.31 14.87 7.56
CA VAL A 92 -6.05 15.45 7.13
C VAL A 92 -5.27 14.40 6.36
N SER A 93 -4.83 14.77 5.17
CA SER A 93 -4.19 13.87 4.22
C SER A 93 -2.80 14.40 3.92
N VAL A 94 -1.76 13.62 4.29
CA VAL A 94 -0.35 14.01 4.16
C VAL A 94 0.36 13.09 3.19
N PHE A 95 1.09 13.65 2.24
CA PHE A 95 1.73 12.92 1.14
C PHE A 95 3.20 13.32 0.99
N SER A 96 4.07 12.34 0.77
CA SER A 96 5.44 12.59 0.33
C SER A 96 5.45 13.05 -1.13
N LEU A 97 6.09 14.20 -1.41
CA LEU A 97 6.23 14.76 -2.75
C LEU A 97 7.52 14.24 -3.44
N PRO A 98 7.59 14.23 -4.78
CA PRO A 98 8.77 13.77 -5.52
C PRO A 98 10.06 14.57 -5.28
N ASP A 99 9.96 15.78 -4.75
CA ASP A 99 11.08 16.66 -4.39
C ASP A 99 11.60 16.43 -2.95
N GLY A 100 10.94 15.55 -2.18
CA GLY A 100 11.29 15.24 -0.79
C GLY A 100 10.56 16.08 0.26
N ARG A 101 9.73 17.06 -0.13
CA ARG A 101 8.79 17.73 0.78
C ARG A 101 7.63 16.81 1.16
N LEU A 102 6.83 17.21 2.14
CA LEU A 102 5.49 16.68 2.34
C LEU A 102 4.44 17.73 1.92
N LEU A 103 3.27 17.29 1.47
CA LEU A 103 2.06 18.11 1.31
C LEU A 103 1.01 17.67 2.34
N ALA A 104 0.51 18.59 3.16
CA ALA A 104 -0.64 18.38 4.02
C ALA A 104 -1.86 19.15 3.48
N ALA A 105 -3.03 18.50 3.47
CA ALA A 105 -4.29 19.12 3.07
C ALA A 105 -5.44 18.61 3.95
N SER A 106 -6.41 19.47 4.28
CA SER A 106 -7.62 19.12 5.04
C SER A 106 -8.89 19.61 4.33
N MET A 107 -10.05 19.44 4.99
CA MET A 107 -11.39 19.61 4.38
C MET A 107 -11.79 21.04 4.01
N GLU A 108 -11.24 22.09 4.64
CA GLU A 108 -11.90 23.42 4.60
C GLU A 108 -11.04 24.59 4.12
N GLU A 109 -9.92 24.94 4.79
CA GLU A 109 -9.26 26.24 4.55
C GLU A 109 -7.76 26.20 4.22
N VAL A 110 -7.03 25.10 4.44
CA VAL A 110 -5.55 25.12 4.39
C VAL A 110 -4.95 23.91 3.66
N MET A 111 -3.98 24.22 2.79
CA MET A 111 -3.05 23.28 2.16
C MET A 111 -1.63 23.80 2.34
N GLU A 112 -0.71 22.99 2.86
CA GLU A 112 0.67 23.41 3.16
C GLU A 112 1.70 22.41 2.67
N THR A 113 2.90 22.88 2.30
CA THR A 113 4.06 22.00 2.14
C THR A 113 5.05 22.15 3.28
N TYR A 114 5.54 21.02 3.79
CA TYR A 114 6.63 20.94 4.77
C TYR A 114 7.95 20.58 4.08
N ASP A 115 8.97 21.41 4.26
CA ASP A 115 10.36 21.07 3.95
C ASP A 115 11.02 20.41 5.18
N PRO A 116 11.31 19.10 5.15
CA PRO A 116 11.91 18.39 6.27
C PRO A 116 13.41 18.64 6.44
N GLY A 117 14.08 19.25 5.44
CA GLY A 117 15.47 19.69 5.53
C GLY A 117 15.61 21.06 6.19
N ALA A 118 14.64 21.96 5.97
CA ALA A 118 14.56 23.25 6.64
C ALA A 118 13.79 23.22 7.97
N GLY A 119 12.87 22.27 8.15
CA GLY A 119 11.90 22.27 9.26
C GLY A 119 10.82 23.33 9.09
N VAL A 120 10.48 23.69 7.85
CA VAL A 120 9.65 24.86 7.52
C VAL A 120 8.37 24.43 6.81
N TRP A 121 7.24 24.84 7.39
CA TRP A 121 5.93 24.83 6.75
C TRP A 121 5.76 26.04 5.83
N THR A 122 5.06 25.86 4.71
CA THR A 122 4.71 26.92 3.75
C THR A 122 3.25 26.74 3.34
N ALA A 123 2.40 27.66 3.76
CA ALA A 123 0.98 27.68 3.38
C ALA A 123 0.78 28.12 1.93
N HIS A 124 -0.09 27.40 1.22
CA HIS A 124 -0.48 27.67 -0.16
C HIS A 124 -1.92 28.15 -0.24
N PRO A 125 -2.32 28.89 -1.29
CA PRO A 125 -3.72 29.28 -1.48
C PRO A 125 -4.63 28.05 -1.66
N ALA A 126 -5.34 27.66 -0.61
CA ALA A 126 -6.44 26.74 -0.73
C ALA A 126 -7.56 27.41 -1.55
N ALA A 127 -7.91 26.81 -2.68
CA ALA A 127 -9.26 27.00 -3.21
C ALA A 127 -10.19 26.08 -2.41
N PHE A 128 -11.41 26.54 -2.14
CA PHE A 128 -12.41 25.82 -1.35
C PHE A 128 -12.72 24.45 -1.98
N PHE A 129 -12.11 23.39 -1.46
CA PHE A 129 -12.27 22.02 -1.91
C PHE A 129 -12.52 21.12 -0.70
N PHE A 130 -13.69 20.50 -0.66
CA PHE A 130 -14.11 19.68 0.48
C PHE A 130 -13.45 18.30 0.48
N LEU A 131 -12.16 18.23 0.80
CA LEU A 131 -11.34 17.01 0.68
C LEU A 131 -11.69 15.86 1.65
N SER A 132 -12.73 16.02 2.49
CA SER A 132 -13.21 14.95 3.38
C SER A 132 -13.68 13.75 2.57
N SER A 133 -13.16 12.57 2.89
CA SER A 133 -13.53 11.30 2.25
C SER A 133 -13.38 11.29 0.72
N SER A 134 -12.55 12.20 0.19
CA SER A 134 -11.94 12.09 -1.15
C SER A 134 -11.05 10.87 -1.20
N ALA A 135 -10.88 10.31 -2.40
CA ALA A 135 -9.75 9.44 -2.64
C ALA A 135 -8.57 10.27 -3.16
N VAL A 136 -7.37 9.96 -2.67
CA VAL A 136 -6.14 10.63 -3.12
C VAL A 136 -5.14 9.58 -3.59
N THR A 137 -4.46 9.88 -4.68
CA THR A 137 -3.36 9.05 -5.22
C THR A 137 -2.32 9.97 -5.87
N GLN A 138 -1.29 9.43 -6.51
CA GLN A 138 -0.34 10.19 -7.32
C GLN A 138 -0.61 9.93 -8.81
N LEU A 139 -0.38 10.93 -9.67
CA LEU A 139 -0.27 10.70 -11.11
C LEU A 139 1.11 10.12 -11.47
N ALA A 140 1.29 9.70 -12.72
CA ALA A 140 2.54 9.12 -13.23
C ALA A 140 3.75 10.09 -13.21
N ASN A 141 3.54 11.40 -13.04
CA ASN A 141 4.61 12.39 -12.80
C ASN A 141 4.90 12.64 -11.31
N GLY A 142 4.18 12.00 -10.40
CA GLY A 142 4.31 12.14 -8.94
C GLY A 142 3.48 13.25 -8.30
N ASP A 143 2.75 14.05 -9.08
CA ASP A 143 1.83 15.06 -8.55
C ASP A 143 0.67 14.41 -7.77
N PRO A 144 0.33 14.89 -6.56
CA PRO A 144 -0.86 14.48 -5.82
C PRO A 144 -2.16 14.78 -6.59
N PHE A 145 -3.07 13.80 -6.60
CA PHE A 145 -4.32 13.82 -7.35
C PHE A 145 -5.49 13.46 -6.44
N PHE A 146 -6.40 14.43 -6.28
CA PHE A 146 -7.54 14.39 -5.36
C PHE A 146 -8.83 14.21 -6.16
N VAL A 147 -9.71 13.32 -5.70
CA VAL A 147 -10.96 12.99 -6.40
C VAL A 147 -12.14 12.89 -5.43
N GLY A 148 -13.26 13.51 -5.80
CA GLY A 148 -14.52 13.49 -5.08
C GLY A 148 -14.39 13.93 -3.63
N GLY A 149 -15.20 13.36 -2.73
CA GLY A 149 -15.26 13.75 -1.32
C GLY A 149 -16.17 14.95 -1.05
N GLY A 150 -16.34 15.29 0.22
CA GLY A 150 -17.19 16.37 0.72
C GLY A 150 -18.42 15.88 1.47
N MET A 151 -19.00 16.74 2.32
CA MET A 151 -20.13 16.35 3.18
C MET A 151 -21.33 17.32 3.19
N GLU A 152 -21.16 18.63 2.96
CA GLU A 152 -22.26 19.60 3.19
C GLU A 152 -22.64 20.53 2.03
N PHE A 153 -21.73 20.83 1.07
CA PHE A 153 -21.98 21.87 0.06
C PHE A 153 -21.72 21.43 -1.41
N ASN A 154 -22.57 20.53 -1.89
CA ASN A 154 -22.96 20.34 -3.31
C ASN A 154 -21.92 19.98 -4.39
N ASP A 155 -20.61 19.90 -4.12
CA ASP A 155 -19.67 19.29 -5.07
C ASP A 155 -18.96 18.07 -4.46
N TRP A 156 -19.46 16.89 -4.82
CA TRP A 156 -18.86 15.59 -4.50
C TRP A 156 -18.13 14.96 -5.71
N GLY A 157 -17.99 15.69 -6.81
CA GLY A 157 -17.42 15.22 -8.07
C GLY A 157 -16.07 15.83 -8.41
N THR A 158 -15.65 16.89 -7.71
CA THR A 158 -14.44 17.65 -8.00
C THR A 158 -13.21 16.76 -8.20
N THR A 159 -12.35 17.16 -9.12
CA THR A 159 -11.06 16.51 -9.35
C THR A 159 -9.99 17.59 -9.40
N ALA A 160 -8.87 17.40 -8.70
CA ALA A 160 -7.79 18.38 -8.62
C ALA A 160 -6.41 17.73 -8.61
N ARG A 161 -5.41 18.43 -9.13
CA ARG A 161 -3.98 18.04 -9.06
C ARG A 161 -3.18 19.14 -8.39
N PHE A 162 -2.35 18.79 -7.40
CA PHE A 162 -1.32 19.71 -6.91
C PHE A 162 -0.08 19.56 -7.80
N ASP A 163 0.27 20.63 -8.52
CA ASP A 163 1.42 20.71 -9.41
C ASP A 163 2.68 21.05 -8.62
N VAL A 164 3.51 20.04 -8.35
CA VAL A 164 4.69 20.15 -7.47
C VAL A 164 5.78 21.06 -8.07
N ALA A 165 5.77 21.27 -9.38
CA ALA A 165 6.74 22.14 -10.06
C ALA A 165 6.40 23.64 -9.95
N THR A 166 5.18 23.98 -9.55
CA THR A 166 4.69 25.37 -9.43
C THR A 166 4.07 25.70 -8.08
N ASP A 167 3.89 24.71 -7.20
CA ASP A 167 3.12 24.81 -5.96
C ASP A 167 1.69 25.34 -6.17
N THR A 168 1.02 24.89 -7.24
CA THR A 168 -0.36 25.30 -7.56
C THR A 168 -1.34 24.16 -7.62
N LEU A 169 -2.54 24.37 -7.06
CA LEU A 169 -3.66 23.44 -7.17
C LEU A 169 -4.46 23.73 -8.44
N GLN A 170 -4.59 22.72 -9.31
CA GLN A 170 -5.23 22.82 -10.63
C GLN A 170 -6.53 22.01 -10.64
N THR A 171 -7.67 22.67 -10.86
CA THR A 171 -8.96 22.00 -11.07
C THR A 171 -8.96 21.26 -12.41
N LEU A 172 -9.48 20.04 -12.41
CA LEU A 172 -9.57 19.14 -13.56
C LEU A 172 -11.04 18.76 -13.80
N THR A 173 -11.30 17.95 -14.83
CA THR A 173 -12.66 17.49 -15.14
C THR A 173 -13.21 16.64 -13.99
N SER A 174 -14.37 17.02 -13.44
CA SER A 174 -15.06 16.28 -12.38
C SER A 174 -15.54 14.88 -12.84
N LEU A 175 -15.70 13.97 -11.88
CA LEU A 175 -16.31 12.64 -12.07
C LEU A 175 -17.69 12.71 -12.73
N ASN A 176 -18.07 11.67 -13.48
CA ASN A 176 -19.43 11.52 -13.99
C ASN A 176 -20.42 11.16 -12.86
N THR A 177 -19.98 10.39 -11.86
CA THR A 177 -20.76 10.08 -10.65
C THR A 177 -20.06 10.66 -9.41
N PRO A 178 -20.61 11.73 -8.79
CA PRO A 178 -20.11 12.28 -7.53
C PRO A 178 -20.14 11.22 -6.40
N ARG A 179 -19.16 11.24 -5.48
CA ARG A 179 -18.95 10.15 -4.51
C ARG A 179 -18.02 10.51 -3.34
N ARG A 180 -18.32 10.00 -2.14
CA ARG A 180 -17.44 9.99 -0.95
C ARG A 180 -17.13 8.57 -0.46
N GLY A 181 -16.01 8.37 0.22
CA GLY A 181 -15.62 7.07 0.78
C GLY A 181 -15.36 6.00 -0.30
N HIS A 182 -14.79 6.43 -1.43
CA HIS A 182 -14.37 5.60 -2.55
C HIS A 182 -12.85 5.40 -2.53
N THR A 183 -12.31 4.65 -3.49
CA THR A 183 -10.85 4.53 -3.68
C THR A 183 -10.42 4.98 -5.06
N ALA A 184 -9.23 5.59 -5.15
CA ALA A 184 -8.54 5.93 -6.38
C ALA A 184 -7.23 5.14 -6.45
N THR A 185 -6.87 4.64 -7.62
CA THR A 185 -5.69 3.79 -7.82
C THR A 185 -5.06 4.11 -9.17
N LEU A 186 -3.83 4.65 -9.13
CA LEU A 186 -2.97 4.77 -10.31
C LEU A 186 -2.77 3.41 -10.97
N LEU A 187 -2.99 3.33 -12.28
CA LEU A 187 -2.80 2.14 -13.10
C LEU A 187 -1.38 2.12 -13.72
N ALA A 188 -0.97 0.97 -14.23
CA ALA A 188 0.36 0.79 -14.82
C ALA A 188 0.60 1.60 -16.11
N ASP A 189 -0.48 2.09 -16.75
CA ASP A 189 -0.44 2.97 -17.93
C ASP A 189 -0.52 4.47 -17.60
N GLY A 190 -0.53 4.83 -16.31
CA GLY A 190 -0.59 6.22 -15.83
C GLY A 190 -2.00 6.81 -15.70
N ARG A 191 -3.06 6.08 -16.10
CA ARG A 191 -4.46 6.47 -15.82
C ARG A 191 -4.82 6.20 -14.36
N VAL A 192 -5.90 6.79 -13.85
CA VAL A 192 -6.38 6.53 -12.47
C VAL A 192 -7.75 5.87 -12.48
N LEU A 193 -7.86 4.69 -11.89
CA LEU A 193 -9.13 4.00 -11.65
C LEU A 193 -9.77 4.50 -10.35
N VAL A 194 -11.05 4.84 -10.39
CA VAL A 194 -11.90 5.14 -9.23
C VAL A 194 -13.00 4.10 -9.12
N THR A 195 -13.21 3.56 -7.92
CA THR A 195 -14.18 2.48 -7.67
C THR A 195 -15.12 2.77 -6.49
N GLY A 196 -16.41 2.55 -6.72
CA GLY A 196 -17.45 2.55 -5.70
C GLY A 196 -17.59 3.84 -4.89
N GLY A 197 -17.92 3.70 -3.60
CA GLY A 197 -18.22 4.80 -2.70
C GLY A 197 -19.71 4.94 -2.38
N TYR A 198 -20.05 6.10 -1.84
CA TYR A 198 -21.40 6.49 -1.43
C TYR A 198 -21.77 7.87 -2.01
N TYR A 199 -23.02 8.04 -2.40
CA TYR A 199 -23.62 9.30 -2.89
C TYR A 199 -25.09 9.34 -2.44
N ASP A 200 -25.55 10.41 -1.80
CA ASP A 200 -26.81 10.39 -1.03
C ASP A 200 -28.06 10.02 -1.87
N ASP A 201 -28.16 10.45 -3.13
CA ASP A 201 -29.32 10.09 -3.98
C ASP A 201 -29.31 8.64 -4.50
N ALA A 202 -28.12 8.02 -4.60
CA ALA A 202 -27.94 6.66 -5.13
C ALA A 202 -27.67 5.60 -4.04
N GLY A 203 -27.33 6.04 -2.82
CA GLY A 203 -26.83 5.19 -1.75
C GLY A 203 -25.44 4.65 -2.07
N TYR A 204 -25.37 3.47 -2.69
CA TYR A 204 -24.10 2.77 -2.94
C TYR A 204 -23.74 2.72 -4.41
N LEU A 205 -22.44 2.84 -4.68
CA LEU A 205 -21.89 2.71 -6.03
C LEU A 205 -21.13 1.39 -6.18
N ASP A 206 -21.48 0.65 -7.22
CA ASP A 206 -20.63 -0.34 -7.91
C ASP A 206 -19.91 0.31 -9.12
N SER A 207 -20.41 1.45 -9.59
CA SER A 207 -19.87 2.18 -10.74
C SER A 207 -18.38 2.52 -10.55
N CYS A 208 -17.64 2.30 -11.63
CA CYS A 208 -16.21 2.54 -11.69
C CYS A 208 -15.91 3.45 -12.89
N GLU A 209 -14.92 4.33 -12.73
CA GLU A 209 -14.54 5.33 -13.72
C GLU A 209 -13.02 5.38 -13.84
N ILE A 210 -12.48 5.52 -15.05
CA ILE A 210 -11.06 5.77 -15.27
C ILE A 210 -10.86 7.22 -15.75
N TYR A 211 -9.96 7.94 -15.08
CA TYR A 211 -9.43 9.22 -15.51
C TYR A 211 -8.23 9.04 -16.44
N ASP A 212 -8.31 9.66 -17.62
CA ASP A 212 -7.18 9.85 -18.51
C ASP A 212 -6.56 11.24 -18.26
N PRO A 213 -5.32 11.33 -17.72
CA PRO A 213 -4.67 12.62 -17.42
C PRO A 213 -4.13 13.34 -18.66
N VAL A 214 -4.04 12.68 -19.82
CA VAL A 214 -3.61 13.28 -21.09
C VAL A 214 -4.80 13.92 -21.80
N ALA A 215 -5.97 13.29 -21.73
CA ALA A 215 -7.22 13.83 -22.26
C ALA A 215 -7.97 14.76 -21.28
N ASN A 216 -7.68 14.68 -19.98
CA ASN A 216 -8.46 15.29 -18.89
C ASN A 216 -9.94 14.88 -18.94
N THR A 217 -10.21 13.57 -18.99
CA THR A 217 -11.56 13.02 -19.12
C THR A 217 -11.76 11.77 -18.28
N TRP A 218 -12.94 11.66 -17.65
CA TRP A 218 -13.41 10.44 -16.99
C TRP A 218 -14.25 9.59 -17.94
N THR A 219 -13.99 8.28 -17.98
CA THR A 219 -14.75 7.29 -18.76
C THR A 219 -15.26 6.19 -17.84
N PHE A 220 -16.55 5.84 -17.93
CA PHE A 220 -17.12 4.68 -17.24
C PHE A 220 -16.48 3.38 -17.73
N VAL A 221 -16.20 2.48 -16.80
CA VAL A 221 -15.68 1.12 -17.04
C VAL A 221 -16.59 0.08 -16.38
N ALA A 222 -16.27 -1.21 -16.49
CA ALA A 222 -17.07 -2.28 -15.90
C ALA A 222 -17.35 -2.04 -14.41
N PRO A 223 -18.61 -2.16 -13.95
CA PRO A 223 -18.96 -1.98 -12.54
C PRO A 223 -18.47 -3.17 -11.70
N MET A 224 -18.18 -2.91 -10.42
CA MET A 224 -17.79 -3.96 -9.47
C MET A 224 -18.88 -5.02 -9.29
N PRO A 225 -18.51 -6.26 -8.94
CA PRO A 225 -19.46 -7.27 -8.48
C PRO A 225 -19.93 -6.96 -7.05
N GLY A 226 -20.81 -5.95 -6.92
CA GLY A 226 -21.40 -5.50 -5.66
C GLY A 226 -20.94 -4.10 -5.23
N ALA A 227 -21.91 -3.27 -4.85
CA ALA A 227 -21.71 -1.87 -4.51
C ALA A 227 -21.16 -1.68 -3.08
N ARG A 228 -19.99 -1.05 -2.97
CA ARG A 228 -19.20 -0.95 -1.72
C ARG A 228 -18.63 0.46 -1.50
N PHE A 229 -18.38 0.79 -0.24
CA PHE A 229 -17.81 2.06 0.21
C PHE A 229 -16.95 1.82 1.46
N ASN A 230 -16.00 2.71 1.75
CA ASN A 230 -14.98 2.53 2.79
C ASN A 230 -14.26 1.18 2.69
N HIS A 231 -14.09 0.70 1.45
CA HIS A 231 -13.27 -0.44 1.06
C HIS A 231 -11.82 0.02 0.85
N GLY A 232 -10.89 -0.93 0.82
CA GLY A 232 -9.49 -0.67 0.45
C GLY A 232 -9.20 -1.17 -0.97
N ALA A 233 -8.29 -0.50 -1.68
CA ALA A 233 -7.86 -0.92 -3.03
C ALA A 233 -6.37 -0.68 -3.25
N ALA A 234 -5.71 -1.55 -4.01
CA ALA A 234 -4.32 -1.39 -4.42
C ALA A 234 -4.04 -2.09 -5.77
N ARG A 235 -3.07 -1.55 -6.52
CA ARG A 235 -2.56 -2.16 -7.75
C ARG A 235 -1.57 -3.28 -7.43
N LEU A 236 -1.77 -4.45 -8.03
CA LEU A 236 -0.90 -5.61 -7.92
C LEU A 236 0.30 -5.52 -8.90
N PRO A 237 1.37 -6.32 -8.70
CA PRO A 237 2.54 -6.32 -9.59
C PRO A 237 2.25 -6.68 -11.05
N ASP A 238 1.17 -7.42 -11.31
CA ASP A 238 0.71 -7.78 -12.67
C ASP A 238 -0.14 -6.69 -13.35
N GLY A 239 -0.43 -5.59 -12.66
CA GLY A 239 -1.23 -4.47 -13.15
C GLY A 239 -2.73 -4.55 -12.86
N ARG A 240 -3.24 -5.67 -12.33
CA ARG A 240 -4.62 -5.75 -11.82
C ARG A 240 -4.81 -4.86 -10.59
N VAL A 241 -6.05 -4.51 -10.27
CA VAL A 241 -6.39 -3.82 -9.01
C VAL A 241 -7.19 -4.74 -8.12
N LEU A 242 -6.66 -5.04 -6.92
CA LEU A 242 -7.40 -5.75 -5.87
C LEU A 242 -8.21 -4.73 -5.07
N VAL A 243 -9.51 -4.98 -4.95
CA VAL A 243 -10.44 -4.28 -4.06
C VAL A 243 -10.87 -5.20 -2.93
N THR A 244 -10.96 -4.68 -1.71
CA THR A 244 -11.12 -5.46 -0.47
C THR A 244 -12.18 -4.87 0.47
N GLY A 245 -13.12 -5.69 0.93
CA GLY A 245 -14.08 -5.36 2.01
C GLY A 245 -14.92 -4.10 1.75
N GLY A 246 -15.14 -3.32 2.81
CA GLY A 246 -16.05 -2.18 2.84
C GLY A 246 -17.48 -2.56 3.23
N ARG A 247 -18.44 -1.66 2.98
CA ARG A 247 -19.84 -1.74 3.46
C ARG A 247 -19.95 -1.55 5.00
N PHE A 248 -21.14 -1.26 5.48
CA PHE A 248 -21.39 -0.95 6.90
C PHE A 248 -21.45 -2.25 7.70
N SER A 249 -20.68 -2.35 8.79
CA SER A 249 -20.25 -3.58 9.49
C SER A 249 -19.20 -4.45 8.80
N GLY A 250 -18.68 -4.06 7.62
CA GLY A 250 -17.60 -4.75 6.92
C GLY A 250 -18.00 -5.99 6.13
N ASP A 251 -17.10 -6.42 5.25
CA ASP A 251 -17.23 -7.57 4.35
C ASP A 251 -15.85 -8.26 4.19
N THR A 252 -15.83 -9.56 3.93
CA THR A 252 -14.63 -10.33 3.56
C THR A 252 -14.42 -10.39 2.04
N SER A 253 -15.42 -10.05 1.23
CA SER A 253 -15.34 -10.17 -0.23
C SER A 253 -14.24 -9.29 -0.83
N THR A 254 -13.54 -9.84 -1.82
CA THR A 254 -12.57 -9.12 -2.64
C THR A 254 -12.92 -9.23 -4.11
N SER A 255 -12.38 -8.35 -4.93
CA SER A 255 -12.63 -8.31 -6.37
C SER A 255 -11.39 -7.81 -7.10
N LEU A 256 -11.06 -8.44 -8.22
CA LEU A 256 -9.88 -8.16 -9.03
C LEU A 256 -10.34 -7.53 -10.34
N TYR A 257 -9.92 -6.29 -10.60
CA TYR A 257 -10.14 -5.63 -11.89
C TYR A 257 -8.93 -5.83 -12.80
N ASP A 258 -9.18 -6.16 -14.05
CA ASP A 258 -8.20 -6.22 -15.13
C ASP A 258 -8.38 -5.04 -16.10
N PRO A 259 -7.50 -4.01 -16.04
CA PRO A 259 -7.57 -2.86 -16.93
C PRO A 259 -7.31 -3.16 -18.41
N SER A 260 -6.81 -4.35 -18.75
CA SER A 260 -6.53 -4.77 -20.13
C SER A 260 -7.72 -5.40 -20.82
N THR A 261 -8.67 -5.97 -20.05
CA THR A 261 -9.90 -6.59 -20.56
C THR A 261 -11.17 -5.82 -20.20
N ASP A 262 -11.08 -4.79 -19.33
CA ASP A 262 -12.22 -4.08 -18.73
C ASP A 262 -13.20 -5.07 -18.08
N SER A 263 -12.69 -5.85 -17.13
CA SER A 263 -13.48 -6.91 -16.49
C SER A 263 -13.10 -7.12 -15.02
N TRP A 264 -14.05 -7.69 -14.27
CA TRP A 264 -13.89 -8.05 -12.87
C TRP A 264 -13.96 -9.57 -12.68
N THR A 265 -13.06 -10.11 -11.86
CA THR A 265 -13.18 -11.45 -11.29
C THR A 265 -13.35 -11.38 -9.77
N ALA A 266 -13.96 -12.42 -9.18
CA ALA A 266 -13.95 -12.58 -7.74
C ALA A 266 -12.53 -12.96 -7.28
N GLY A 267 -12.02 -12.29 -6.25
CA GLY A 267 -10.77 -12.67 -5.61
C GLY A 267 -10.99 -13.62 -4.43
N PRO A 268 -9.92 -14.07 -3.76
CA PRO A 268 -10.00 -14.83 -2.51
C PRO A 268 -10.60 -13.97 -1.40
N SER A 269 -11.40 -14.56 -0.51
CA SER A 269 -11.94 -13.84 0.65
C SER A 269 -10.87 -13.49 1.68
N MET A 270 -10.97 -12.31 2.28
CA MET A 270 -10.23 -11.96 3.48
C MET A 270 -10.60 -12.87 4.66
N LEU A 271 -9.67 -13.02 5.60
CA LEU A 271 -9.83 -13.76 6.85
C LEU A 271 -10.76 -13.03 7.82
N THR A 272 -10.79 -11.69 7.78
CA THR A 272 -11.61 -10.83 8.65
C THR A 272 -12.50 -9.91 7.81
N ALA A 273 -13.76 -9.71 8.20
CA ALA A 273 -14.63 -8.71 7.58
C ALA A 273 -14.22 -7.30 8.01
N ARG A 274 -14.02 -6.39 7.05
CA ARG A 274 -13.45 -5.04 7.31
C ARG A 274 -14.15 -3.93 6.55
N TRP A 275 -14.07 -2.72 7.10
CA TRP A 275 -14.39 -1.44 6.48
C TRP A 275 -13.59 -0.34 7.19
N LYS A 276 -13.32 0.78 6.51
CA LYS A 276 -12.37 1.82 6.99
C LYS A 276 -10.99 1.24 7.38
N HIS A 277 -10.52 0.24 6.64
CA HIS A 277 -9.17 -0.32 6.75
C HIS A 277 -8.22 0.31 5.73
N ALA A 278 -6.92 0.25 6.01
CA ALA A 278 -5.86 0.56 5.05
C ALA A 278 -5.48 -0.68 4.24
N VAL A 279 -4.96 -0.45 3.02
CA VAL A 279 -4.28 -1.46 2.21
C VAL A 279 -2.93 -0.86 1.83
N VAL A 280 -1.85 -1.45 2.36
CA VAL A 280 -0.49 -0.90 2.30
C VAL A 280 0.37 -1.81 1.44
N THR A 281 0.89 -1.28 0.32
CA THR A 281 1.77 -2.04 -0.58
C THR A 281 3.20 -2.06 -0.04
N LEU A 282 3.76 -3.27 0.13
CA LEU A 282 5.16 -3.50 0.50
C LEU A 282 6.09 -3.44 -0.72
N SER A 283 7.39 -3.33 -0.48
CA SER A 283 8.44 -3.34 -1.52
C SER A 283 8.44 -4.57 -2.43
N SER A 284 7.92 -5.70 -1.94
CA SER A 284 7.71 -6.96 -2.68
C SER A 284 6.51 -6.94 -3.64
N GLY A 285 5.61 -5.95 -3.51
CA GLY A 285 4.30 -5.95 -4.15
C GLY A 285 3.20 -6.71 -3.40
N ARG A 286 3.51 -7.29 -2.23
CA ARG A 286 2.49 -7.81 -1.30
C ARG A 286 1.71 -6.68 -0.64
N LEU A 287 0.51 -6.96 -0.16
CA LEU A 287 -0.37 -5.96 0.47
C LEU A 287 -0.65 -6.32 1.93
N VAL A 288 -0.38 -5.41 2.86
CA VAL A 288 -0.84 -5.52 4.25
C VAL A 288 -2.21 -4.85 4.37
N VAL A 289 -3.20 -5.61 4.86
CA VAL A 289 -4.56 -5.16 5.14
C VAL A 289 -4.68 -4.98 6.66
N VAL A 290 -4.87 -3.73 7.11
CA VAL A 290 -4.73 -3.35 8.52
C VAL A 290 -5.76 -2.28 8.91
N GLY A 291 -6.17 -2.29 10.18
CA GLY A 291 -7.25 -1.43 10.66
C GLY A 291 -8.65 -1.93 10.26
N GLY A 292 -9.66 -1.13 10.55
CA GLY A 292 -11.08 -1.56 10.53
C GLY A 292 -11.40 -2.60 11.62
N GLY A 293 -10.50 -2.77 12.58
CA GLY A 293 -10.43 -3.89 13.53
C GLY A 293 -9.02 -4.00 14.14
N ALA A 294 -8.76 -5.04 14.93
CA ALA A 294 -7.43 -5.31 15.51
C ALA A 294 -6.62 -6.35 14.73
N ASN A 295 -7.29 -7.29 14.04
CA ASN A 295 -6.61 -8.30 13.22
C ASN A 295 -5.82 -7.66 12.08
N VAL A 296 -4.76 -8.31 11.61
CA VAL A 296 -3.96 -7.89 10.46
C VAL A 296 -3.76 -9.09 9.53
N GLU A 297 -3.76 -8.87 8.23
CA GLU A 297 -3.57 -9.93 7.24
C GLU A 297 -2.78 -9.43 6.03
N LEU A 298 -1.95 -10.30 5.46
CA LEU A 298 -1.15 -10.06 4.27
C LEU A 298 -1.81 -10.76 3.08
N PHE A 299 -1.98 -10.06 1.96
CA PHE A 299 -2.27 -10.68 0.67
C PHE A 299 -0.97 -10.94 -0.10
N ASP A 300 -0.73 -12.19 -0.45
CA ASP A 300 0.31 -12.58 -1.40
C ASP A 300 -0.29 -12.74 -2.81
N PRO A 301 0.14 -11.92 -3.81
CA PRO A 301 -0.39 -11.97 -5.17
C PRO A 301 0.17 -13.13 -6.01
N ALA A 302 1.25 -13.80 -5.59
CA ALA A 302 1.83 -14.93 -6.32
C ALA A 302 1.05 -16.24 -6.08
N THR A 303 0.41 -16.37 -4.90
CA THR A 303 -0.44 -17.50 -4.53
C THR A 303 -1.94 -17.16 -4.52
N GLU A 304 -2.30 -15.87 -4.58
CA GLU A 304 -3.64 -15.34 -4.33
C GLU A 304 -4.23 -15.85 -2.98
N THR A 305 -3.48 -15.65 -1.89
CA THR A 305 -3.88 -16.09 -0.54
C THR A 305 -3.71 -15.00 0.52
N PHE A 306 -4.60 -15.00 1.52
CA PHE A 306 -4.44 -14.20 2.73
C PHE A 306 -3.72 -15.00 3.84
N ILE A 307 -2.68 -14.40 4.42
CA ILE A 307 -1.88 -14.93 5.53
C ILE A 307 -2.17 -14.07 6.77
N PRO A 308 -2.51 -14.65 7.94
CA PRO A 308 -2.73 -13.87 9.15
C PRO A 308 -1.40 -13.32 9.70
N LEU A 309 -1.36 -12.03 10.00
CA LEU A 309 -0.27 -11.39 10.73
C LEU A 309 -0.66 -11.19 12.20
N PRO A 310 0.31 -10.92 13.11
CA PRO A 310 0.02 -10.53 14.49
C PRO A 310 -1.01 -9.39 14.55
N SER A 311 -1.93 -9.47 15.51
CA SER A 311 -2.95 -8.43 15.69
C SER A 311 -2.37 -7.19 16.39
N LEU A 312 -2.91 -6.02 16.06
CA LEU A 312 -2.67 -4.76 16.75
C LEU A 312 -3.01 -4.86 18.24
N SER A 313 -2.40 -4.03 19.08
CA SER A 313 -2.68 -3.99 20.52
C SER A 313 -4.11 -3.51 20.83
N THR A 314 -4.63 -2.63 19.97
CA THR A 314 -6.00 -2.13 19.99
C THR A 314 -6.60 -2.09 18.58
N PRO A 315 -7.93 -2.10 18.40
CA PRO A 315 -8.55 -1.86 17.10
C PRO A 315 -8.25 -0.44 16.59
N ARG A 316 -7.82 -0.29 15.32
CA ARG A 316 -7.44 1.02 14.73
C ARG A 316 -8.21 1.34 13.44
N GLY A 317 -8.20 2.62 13.06
CA GLY A 317 -8.81 3.15 11.83
C GLY A 317 -7.96 2.93 10.56
N LYS A 318 -8.16 3.80 9.56
CA LYS A 318 -7.56 3.71 8.22
C LYS A 318 -6.12 4.23 8.09
N ASN A 319 -5.47 4.59 9.20
CA ASN A 319 -4.21 5.34 9.21
C ASN A 319 -3.01 4.40 9.42
N ALA A 320 -2.41 3.95 8.32
CA ALA A 320 -1.21 3.12 8.30
C ALA A 320 -0.17 3.63 7.29
N THR A 321 1.06 3.84 7.74
CA THR A 321 2.19 4.31 6.93
C THR A 321 3.20 3.18 6.72
N TYR A 322 3.56 2.88 5.47
CA TYR A 322 4.78 2.10 5.18
C TYR A 322 6.00 2.99 5.28
N ILE A 323 7.04 2.53 5.98
CA ILE A 323 8.34 3.18 6.07
C ILE A 323 9.34 2.27 5.35
N PRO A 324 9.77 2.61 4.12
CA PRO A 324 10.69 1.78 3.33
C PRO A 324 11.94 1.39 4.11
N GLY A 325 12.24 0.09 4.15
CA GLY A 325 13.40 -0.44 4.85
C GLY A 325 13.32 -0.43 6.38
N LYS A 326 12.19 -0.10 7.00
CA LYS A 326 12.04 -0.08 8.47
C LYS A 326 10.79 -0.74 9.03
N GLY A 327 9.61 -0.62 8.40
CA GLY A 327 8.37 -1.15 9.00
C GLY A 327 7.05 -0.56 8.52
N LEU A 328 5.99 -0.84 9.27
CA LEU A 328 4.69 -0.18 9.19
C LEU A 328 4.37 0.50 10.53
N LEU A 329 3.91 1.76 10.50
CA LEU A 329 3.34 2.43 11.67
C LEU A 329 1.83 2.56 11.48
N VAL A 330 1.04 2.17 12.47
CA VAL A 330 -0.43 2.34 12.48
C VAL A 330 -0.79 3.23 13.66
N VAL A 331 -1.42 4.37 13.39
CA VAL A 331 -1.68 5.43 14.37
C VAL A 331 -3.19 5.60 14.55
N SER A 332 -3.68 5.70 15.80
CA SER A 332 -5.09 5.97 16.07
C SER A 332 -5.26 6.51 17.49
N ASN A 333 -5.99 7.62 17.63
CA ASN A 333 -6.30 8.23 18.91
C ASN A 333 -5.00 8.70 19.60
N ASP A 334 -4.79 8.31 20.85
CA ASP A 334 -3.63 8.54 21.70
C ASP A 334 -2.50 7.51 21.52
N SER A 335 -2.65 6.53 20.62
CA SER A 335 -1.73 5.40 20.53
C SER A 335 -1.32 5.04 19.10
N SER A 336 -0.25 4.27 19.03
CA SER A 336 0.33 3.74 17.81
C SER A 336 0.83 2.33 18.05
N ASP A 337 0.85 1.53 16.99
CA ASP A 337 1.54 0.24 16.94
C ASP A 337 2.53 0.27 15.77
N PHE A 338 3.79 -0.08 16.02
CA PHE A 338 4.83 -0.19 15.01
C PHE A 338 5.22 -1.66 14.76
N TYR A 339 5.17 -2.08 13.50
CA TYR A 339 5.65 -3.38 13.03
C TYR A 339 6.99 -3.17 12.32
N ALA A 340 8.08 -3.57 12.97
CA ALA A 340 9.40 -3.51 12.34
C ALA A 340 9.46 -4.48 11.14
N LEU A 341 10.26 -4.12 10.14
CA LEU A 341 10.60 -4.95 8.97
C LEU A 341 12.10 -4.81 8.70
N HIS A 342 12.69 -5.83 8.09
CA HIS A 342 14.13 -5.95 7.81
C HIS A 342 15.00 -5.85 9.06
N GLN A 343 14.58 -6.52 10.15
CA GLN A 343 15.29 -6.53 11.44
C GLN A 343 15.55 -7.94 12.00
N THR A 344 14.82 -8.96 11.54
CA THR A 344 14.96 -10.35 12.00
C THR A 344 16.21 -11.00 11.40
N ALA A 345 17.04 -11.68 12.21
CA ALA A 345 18.32 -12.26 11.78
C ALA A 345 18.18 -13.68 11.20
N GLU A 346 19.22 -14.19 10.52
CA GLU A 346 19.27 -15.60 10.09
C GLU A 346 19.10 -16.52 11.30
N GLY A 347 18.14 -17.45 11.21
CA GLY A 347 17.78 -18.39 12.28
C GLY A 347 16.72 -17.89 13.27
N ASP A 348 16.35 -16.61 13.25
CA ASP A 348 15.22 -16.09 14.04
C ASP A 348 13.87 -16.31 13.32
N PRO A 349 12.74 -16.36 14.05
CA PRO A 349 11.43 -16.67 13.47
C PRO A 349 10.78 -15.50 12.70
N CYS A 350 9.94 -15.83 11.72
CA CYS A 350 9.25 -14.87 10.86
C CYS A 350 7.88 -15.40 10.37
N VAL A 351 7.04 -14.51 9.84
CA VAL A 351 5.82 -14.84 9.08
C VAL A 351 5.96 -14.46 7.60
N ILE A 352 6.66 -13.37 7.31
CA ILE A 352 6.89 -12.84 5.95
C ILE A 352 8.37 -12.54 5.70
N THR A 353 8.82 -12.69 4.45
CA THR A 353 10.20 -12.39 4.03
C THR A 353 10.66 -10.98 4.41
N GLU A 354 9.74 -10.01 4.44
CA GLU A 354 10.02 -8.62 4.75
C GLU A 354 10.39 -8.39 6.23
N GLU A 355 10.12 -9.32 7.16
CA GLU A 355 10.64 -9.27 8.53
C GLU A 355 12.18 -9.47 8.54
N CYS A 356 12.68 -10.32 7.65
CA CYS A 356 14.09 -10.72 7.58
C CYS A 356 14.99 -9.57 7.10
N ALA A 357 16.11 -9.37 7.81
CA ALA A 357 17.14 -8.39 7.45
C ALA A 357 17.90 -8.77 6.17
N SER A 358 17.97 -10.07 5.87
CA SER A 358 18.51 -10.68 4.65
C SER A 358 17.77 -11.99 4.34
N GLY A 359 17.92 -12.51 3.12
CA GLY A 359 17.40 -13.82 2.75
C GLY A 359 15.89 -13.90 2.57
N THR A 360 15.31 -15.06 2.91
CA THR A 360 13.87 -15.36 2.82
C THR A 360 13.31 -15.91 4.12
N CYS A 361 12.00 -15.79 4.32
CA CYS A 361 11.31 -16.51 5.38
C CYS A 361 10.90 -17.90 4.85
N ASP A 362 11.55 -18.96 5.31
CA ASP A 362 11.26 -20.35 4.91
C ASP A 362 10.92 -21.21 6.13
N GLU A 363 9.89 -22.06 6.00
CA GLU A 363 9.20 -22.79 7.10
C GLU A 363 8.91 -21.97 8.39
N GLY A 364 8.92 -20.63 8.32
CA GLY A 364 8.73 -19.71 9.45
C GLY A 364 10.01 -19.23 10.15
N ILE A 365 11.18 -19.38 9.50
CA ILE A 365 12.51 -18.95 9.97
C ILE A 365 13.21 -18.15 8.87
N CYS A 366 13.92 -17.08 9.21
CA CYS A 366 14.73 -16.33 8.24
C CYS A 366 15.99 -17.12 7.85
N VAL A 367 16.21 -17.34 6.55
CA VAL A 367 17.33 -18.11 6.00
C VAL A 367 18.05 -17.34 4.89
N ASP A 368 19.38 -17.29 4.94
CA ASP A 368 20.20 -16.71 3.86
C ASP A 368 20.63 -17.79 2.86
N GLU A 369 20.46 -17.56 1.55
CA GLU A 369 20.79 -18.52 0.49
C GLU A 369 22.30 -18.90 0.41
N SER A 370 23.15 -18.31 1.25
CA SER A 370 24.61 -18.47 1.22
C SER A 370 25.18 -19.56 2.13
N SER A 371 24.42 -20.08 3.11
CA SER A 371 24.91 -21.09 4.06
C SER A 371 24.94 -22.53 3.49
N GLY A 372 24.39 -22.75 2.28
CA GLY A 372 24.22 -24.04 1.61
C GLY A 372 25.47 -24.72 1.01
N ALA A 373 26.69 -24.42 1.48
CA ALA A 373 27.95 -24.96 0.93
C ALA A 373 28.81 -25.80 1.92
N GLY A 374 28.20 -26.32 2.98
CA GLY A 374 28.88 -26.95 4.12
C GLY A 374 28.94 -28.50 4.17
N ALA A 375 28.79 -29.21 3.04
CA ALA A 375 28.70 -30.68 3.03
C ALA A 375 30.05 -31.39 3.28
N GLY A 376 30.42 -31.57 4.55
CA GLY A 376 31.65 -32.26 4.96
C GLY A 376 31.67 -33.77 4.66
N GLY A 377 32.44 -34.18 3.64
CA GLY A 377 32.71 -35.59 3.35
C GLY A 377 33.80 -36.19 4.27
N PRO A 378 33.69 -37.47 4.70
CA PRO A 378 34.71 -38.13 5.51
C PRO A 378 35.99 -38.38 4.72
N GLY A 379 37.15 -38.23 5.37
CA GLY A 379 38.46 -38.20 4.70
C GLY A 379 38.93 -39.53 4.11
N GLY A 380 39.53 -39.46 2.92
CA GLY A 380 40.32 -40.54 2.30
C GLY A 380 41.84 -40.37 2.54
N PRO A 381 42.63 -41.47 2.51
CA PRO A 381 44.08 -41.43 2.77
C PRO A 381 44.89 -40.90 1.58
N PRO A 382 46.13 -40.40 1.81
CA PRO A 382 46.96 -39.83 0.76
C PRO A 382 47.61 -40.90 -0.14
N GLY A 383 47.54 -40.68 -1.45
CA GLY A 383 48.32 -41.39 -2.47
C GLY A 383 48.61 -40.44 -3.62
N GLY A 384 49.83 -40.46 -4.17
CA GLY A 384 50.23 -39.53 -5.23
C GLY A 384 51.10 -40.18 -6.31
N GLY A 385 51.28 -39.48 -7.43
CA GLY A 385 52.26 -39.86 -8.47
C GLY A 385 51.84 -39.54 -9.91
N GLY A 386 52.40 -38.47 -10.48
CA GLY A 386 52.38 -38.14 -11.92
C GLY A 386 51.08 -37.50 -12.46
N GLY A 387 51.11 -36.76 -13.57
CA GLY A 387 52.28 -36.27 -14.33
C GLY A 387 51.93 -35.73 -15.73
N CYS A 388 52.56 -34.62 -16.15
CA CYS A 388 52.41 -33.90 -17.45
C CYS A 388 51.04 -33.19 -17.68
N TRP A 389 50.94 -31.89 -17.98
CA TRP A 389 51.48 -31.05 -19.09
C TRP A 389 50.73 -31.30 -20.43
N LEU A 390 50.27 -30.32 -21.22
CA LEU A 390 50.33 -28.82 -21.26
C LEU A 390 49.20 -28.33 -22.23
N PRO A 391 48.90 -27.02 -22.49
CA PRO A 391 49.37 -25.75 -21.91
C PRO A 391 48.25 -24.71 -21.57
N PHE A 392 48.65 -23.50 -21.17
CA PHE A 392 47.84 -22.27 -21.10
C PHE A 392 47.48 -21.70 -22.49
N PHE A 393 46.44 -20.85 -22.57
CA PHE A 393 46.64 -19.43 -22.93
C PHE A 393 45.51 -18.54 -22.38
N ASP A 394 45.89 -17.42 -21.78
CA ASP A 394 45.04 -16.28 -21.40
C ASP A 394 45.38 -15.10 -22.33
N PHE A 395 44.42 -14.22 -22.62
CA PHE A 395 44.68 -12.89 -23.16
C PHE A 395 43.54 -11.91 -22.84
N SER A 396 43.81 -10.98 -21.93
CA SER A 396 43.06 -9.74 -21.80
C SER A 396 43.56 -8.71 -22.84
N GLY A 397 42.65 -7.91 -23.42
CA GLY A 397 43.02 -6.91 -24.43
C GLY A 397 41.84 -6.24 -25.13
N ALA A 398 41.52 -5.03 -24.70
CA ALA A 398 40.68 -4.05 -25.42
C ALA A 398 41.58 -2.88 -25.89
N PRO A 399 41.10 -1.87 -26.66
CA PRO A 399 39.75 -1.67 -27.21
C PRO A 399 39.72 -1.34 -28.73
N GLY A 400 38.51 -1.11 -29.27
CA GLY A 400 38.30 -0.29 -30.47
C GLY A 400 37.78 -1.04 -31.70
N GLY A 401 36.51 -0.79 -32.07
CA GLY A 401 35.91 -1.31 -33.30
C GLY A 401 34.42 -0.96 -33.40
N ALA A 402 34.07 0.09 -34.13
CA ALA A 402 32.68 0.47 -34.35
C ALA A 402 32.03 -0.43 -35.42
N ALA A 403 31.20 -1.38 -35.00
CA ALA A 403 30.46 -2.26 -35.89
C ALA A 403 29.06 -1.70 -36.19
N VAL A 404 28.91 -0.98 -37.31
CA VAL A 404 27.62 -0.49 -37.79
C VAL A 404 26.83 -1.63 -38.43
N LEU A 405 25.77 -2.10 -37.76
CA LEU A 405 24.84 -3.10 -38.31
C LEU A 405 23.73 -2.43 -39.14
N LEU A 406 23.97 -2.33 -40.45
CA LEU A 406 22.96 -1.95 -41.43
C LEU A 406 22.01 -3.13 -41.73
N PHE A 407 20.73 -2.99 -41.37
CA PHE A 407 19.65 -3.80 -41.94
C PHE A 407 18.67 -2.91 -42.73
N ALA A 408 18.72 -3.03 -44.05
CA ALA A 408 17.77 -2.38 -44.96
C ALA A 408 16.50 -3.23 -45.12
N PRO A 409 15.31 -2.62 -45.35
CA PRO A 409 14.03 -3.33 -45.24
C PRO A 409 13.70 -4.20 -46.46
N GLY A 410 13.29 -5.46 -46.20
CA GLY A 410 12.74 -6.37 -47.20
C GLY A 410 11.22 -6.17 -47.36
N LEU A 411 10.76 -5.95 -48.60
CA LEU A 411 9.34 -5.77 -48.88
C LEU A 411 8.57 -7.11 -48.86
N PHE A 412 7.47 -7.17 -48.12
CA PHE A 412 6.37 -8.09 -48.41
C PHE A 412 5.03 -7.37 -48.34
N ALA A 413 4.42 -7.15 -49.50
CA ALA A 413 3.08 -6.60 -49.63
C ALA A 413 2.16 -7.62 -50.32
N TRP A 414 1.05 -8.00 -49.68
CA TRP A 414 -0.03 -8.68 -50.41
C TRP A 414 -1.44 -8.29 -49.92
N ARG A 415 -2.14 -7.59 -50.82
CA ARG A 415 -3.59 -7.53 -51.01
C ARG A 415 -4.52 -7.53 -49.77
N ARG A 416 -5.08 -6.35 -49.52
CA ARG A 416 -6.49 -6.24 -49.11
C ARG A 416 -7.39 -6.97 -50.13
N ARG A 417 -8.38 -7.74 -49.67
CA ARG A 417 -9.59 -8.01 -50.47
C ARG A 417 -10.65 -6.97 -50.09
N ARG A 418 -11.36 -6.42 -51.09
CA ARG A 418 -12.69 -5.81 -50.86
C ARG A 418 -13.76 -6.91 -50.93
N SER A 419 -14.87 -6.71 -50.24
CA SER A 419 -16.15 -7.37 -50.51
C SER A 419 -17.25 -6.31 -50.49
N GLU A 420 -17.71 -5.90 -51.67
CA GLU A 420 -18.79 -4.91 -51.83
C GLU A 420 -20.10 -5.62 -52.22
N VAL A 421 -20.92 -5.98 -51.23
CA VAL A 421 -22.35 -6.31 -51.37
C VAL A 421 -23.02 -5.91 -50.04
N GLY A 422 -24.16 -5.23 -49.98
CA GLY A 422 -25.00 -4.61 -51.03
C GLY A 422 -25.72 -3.38 -50.45
N ARG A 423 -26.60 -2.71 -51.22
CA ARG A 423 -27.12 -1.37 -50.89
C ARG A 423 -28.65 -1.27 -51.07
N ARG A 424 -29.30 -0.45 -50.21
CA ARG A 424 -30.70 0.09 -50.29
C ARG A 424 -31.84 -0.81 -49.77
N PRO A 425 -33.01 -0.22 -49.40
CA PRO A 425 -33.21 1.10 -48.78
C PRO A 425 -34.26 1.14 -47.63
N GLN A 426 -34.41 2.33 -47.06
CA GLN A 426 -35.46 2.80 -46.13
C GLN A 426 -36.86 2.17 -46.25
N ARG A 427 -37.48 1.94 -45.10
CA ARG A 427 -38.63 2.75 -44.68
C ARG A 427 -38.47 3.17 -43.22
#